data_AF-A0A151E4F8-F1
#
_entry.id   AF-A0A151E4F8-F1
#
_cell.length_a   1.000
_cell.length_b   1.000
_cell.length_c   1.000
_cell.angle_alpha   90.00
_cell.angle_beta   90.00
_cell.angle_gamma   90.00
#
_symmetry.space_group_name_H-M   'P 1'
#
loop_
_entity.id
_entity.type
_entity.pdbx_description
1 polymer ?
#
loop_
_entity_poly.entity_id
_entity_poly.type
_entity_poly.pdbx_seq_one_letter_code
_entity_poly.pdbx_strand_id
1 'polypeptide(L)'
;MKFQLYFGIVTTTGLIKNSQKTFEASSPYGGTVEVPTIFGSNEPIQVQRPNGLAENYPGGGSMKILPLAVPQLSIGGLYGTEVSFRYFVTDLGEDVGQMNLFGWGLRHSVSQYFENLPVDIAVGYYNLSYKLGDYVDSRLNLITTQADYSVGILDFYGGLGFEMNKMDIEYTPNEENTPVTHNYENKPFRFIAGVNLNLGVFKLHGDYNLSSSSVFSLGMGLGFGTKKVKD
;
A
#
# COMPACT_ATOMS: atom_id res chain seq x y z
N MET A 1 30.90 -13.87 -5.08
CA MET A 1 29.75 -12.96 -5.24
C MET A 1 28.49 -13.82 -5.18
N LYS A 2 27.59 -13.60 -4.22
CA LYS A 2 26.38 -14.45 -4.08
C LYS A 2 25.21 -13.69 -4.70
N PHE A 3 24.91 -13.99 -5.96
CA PHE A 3 23.77 -13.42 -6.68
C PHE A 3 22.45 -14.01 -6.16
N GLN A 4 21.42 -13.18 -6.04
CA GLN A 4 20.07 -13.57 -5.69
C GLN A 4 19.07 -12.93 -6.67
N LEU A 5 18.08 -13.71 -7.09
CA LEU A 5 17.02 -13.27 -7.98
C LEU A 5 15.69 -13.75 -7.40
N TYR A 6 14.69 -12.88 -7.35
CA TYR A 6 13.32 -13.24 -6.99
C TYR A 6 12.35 -12.66 -8.02
N PHE A 7 11.44 -13.48 -8.50
CA PHE A 7 10.33 -13.05 -9.34
C PHE A 7 9.04 -13.64 -8.80
N GLY A 8 8.02 -12.81 -8.61
CA GLY A 8 6.77 -13.24 -8.00
C GLY A 8 5.64 -12.25 -8.18
N ILE A 9 4.54 -12.54 -7.51
CA ILE A 9 3.37 -11.66 -7.43
C ILE A 9 3.18 -11.30 -5.96
N VAL A 10 2.94 -10.02 -5.70
CA VAL A 10 2.59 -9.49 -4.39
C VAL A 10 1.20 -8.90 -4.48
N THR A 11 0.29 -9.42 -3.66
CA THR A 11 -1.06 -8.87 -3.47
C THR A 11 -1.07 -8.02 -2.22
N THR A 12 -1.54 -6.79 -2.35
CA THR A 12 -1.61 -5.83 -1.25
C THR A 12 -3.04 -5.32 -1.13
N THR A 13 -3.57 -5.25 0.09
CA THR A 13 -4.88 -4.66 0.37
C THR A 13 -4.79 -3.66 1.50
N GLY A 14 -5.43 -2.50 1.32
CA GLY A 14 -5.69 -1.57 2.42
C GLY A 14 -6.72 -2.16 3.39
N LEU A 15 -6.52 -1.96 4.69
CA LEU A 15 -7.51 -2.27 5.70
C LEU A 15 -8.37 -1.03 5.97
N ILE A 16 -9.65 -1.12 5.62
CA ILE A 16 -10.60 -0.03 5.80
C ILE A 16 -11.09 0.00 7.24
N LYS A 17 -10.74 1.06 7.98
CA LYS A 17 -11.23 1.32 9.34
C LYS A 17 -12.69 1.77 9.28
N ASN A 18 -13.44 1.53 10.36
CA ASN A 18 -14.83 1.98 10.44
C ASN A 18 -14.99 3.50 10.24
N SER A 19 -14.02 4.30 10.70
CA SER A 19 -14.00 5.76 10.49
C SER A 19 -13.79 6.19 9.04
N GLN A 20 -13.49 5.26 8.13
CA GLN A 20 -13.31 5.52 6.69
C GLN A 20 -14.54 5.07 5.87
N LYS A 21 -15.56 4.52 6.54
CA LYS A 21 -16.80 4.06 5.89
C LYS A 21 -17.82 5.17 5.72
N THR A 22 -17.67 6.27 6.44
CA THR A 22 -18.61 7.40 6.40
C THR A 22 -17.84 8.73 6.36
N PHE A 23 -18.51 9.77 5.87
CA PHE A 23 -18.03 11.16 5.92
C PHE A 23 -19.21 12.10 6.18
N GLU A 24 -18.91 13.31 6.66
CA GLU A 24 -19.93 14.34 6.86
C GLU A 24 -20.15 15.13 5.57
N ALA A 25 -21.33 14.98 4.96
CA ALA A 25 -21.75 15.79 3.83
C ALA A 25 -22.48 17.05 4.32
N SER A 26 -22.21 18.18 3.68
CA SER A 26 -22.97 19.41 3.93
C SER A 26 -24.38 19.26 3.37
N SER A 27 -25.39 19.62 4.18
CA SER A 27 -26.76 19.67 3.72
C SER A 27 -27.06 21.06 3.13
N PRO A 28 -27.72 21.14 1.95
CA PRO A 28 -28.22 22.41 1.40
C PRO A 28 -29.20 23.15 2.33
N TYR A 29 -29.76 22.45 3.31
CA TYR A 29 -30.72 22.98 4.28
C TYR A 29 -30.09 23.30 5.64
N GLY A 30 -28.76 23.22 5.74
CA GLY A 30 -27.99 23.51 6.95
C GLY A 30 -27.64 22.26 7.75
N GLY A 31 -26.45 22.29 8.36
CA GLY A 31 -25.87 21.17 9.12
C GLY A 31 -25.15 20.15 8.24
N THR A 32 -24.79 19.02 8.86
CA THR A 32 -24.12 17.90 8.20
C THR A 32 -24.93 16.61 8.34
N VAL A 33 -24.77 15.73 7.37
CA VAL A 33 -25.34 14.37 7.37
C VAL A 33 -24.20 13.38 7.22
N GLU A 34 -24.15 12.39 8.11
CA GLU A 34 -23.19 11.29 7.97
C GLU A 34 -23.65 10.38 6.83
N VAL A 35 -22.82 10.27 5.80
CA VAL A 35 -23.13 9.52 4.56
C VAL A 35 -22.03 8.51 4.25
N PRO A 36 -22.37 7.39 3.57
CA PRO A 36 -21.40 6.35 3.28
C PRO A 36 -20.34 6.81 2.25
N THR A 37 -19.09 6.38 2.45
CA THR A 37 -18.05 6.41 1.40
C THR A 37 -18.22 5.24 0.44
N ILE A 38 -17.36 5.12 -0.58
CA ILE A 38 -17.32 3.92 -1.45
C ILE A 38 -17.13 2.61 -0.66
N PHE A 39 -16.58 2.66 0.55
CA PHE A 39 -16.39 1.52 1.45
C PHE A 39 -17.53 1.36 2.47
N GLY A 40 -18.44 2.32 2.54
CA GLY A 40 -19.59 2.35 3.45
C GLY A 40 -20.78 1.54 2.97
N SER A 41 -21.87 1.58 3.75
CA SER A 41 -23.12 0.88 3.46
C SER A 41 -23.64 1.21 2.07
N ASN A 42 -24.09 0.20 1.32
CA ASN A 42 -24.76 0.34 0.03
C ASN A 42 -26.22 0.81 0.14
N GLU A 43 -26.74 0.93 1.36
CA GLU A 43 -28.06 1.48 1.60
C GLU A 43 -28.04 3.01 1.43
N PRO A 44 -28.91 3.56 0.55
CA PRO A 44 -29.05 5.01 0.44
C PRO A 44 -29.63 5.60 1.71
N ILE A 45 -29.15 6.78 2.10
CA ILE A 45 -29.66 7.50 3.26
C ILE A 45 -30.70 8.49 2.79
N GLN A 46 -31.92 8.38 3.33
CA GLN A 46 -32.97 9.37 3.14
C GLN A 46 -33.19 10.16 4.43
N VAL A 47 -32.98 11.47 4.38
CA VAL A 47 -33.25 12.36 5.51
C VAL A 47 -34.56 13.10 5.24
N GLN A 48 -35.60 12.72 5.98
CA GLN A 48 -36.92 13.36 5.90
C GLN A 48 -36.90 14.70 6.64
N ARG A 49 -37.44 15.75 6.01
CA ARG A 49 -37.45 17.10 6.57
C ARG A 49 -38.84 17.52 7.05
N PRO A 50 -38.93 18.47 8.01
CA PRO A 50 -40.21 18.93 8.56
C PRO A 50 -41.17 19.55 7.53
N ASN A 51 -40.65 20.05 6.40
CA ASN A 51 -41.42 20.61 5.29
C ASN A 51 -41.96 19.54 4.31
N GLY A 52 -41.76 18.25 4.61
CA GLY A 52 -42.21 17.14 3.76
C GLY A 52 -41.26 16.79 2.61
N LEU A 53 -40.13 17.48 2.46
CA LEU A 53 -39.09 17.13 1.50
C LEU A 53 -38.19 16.00 2.05
N ALA A 54 -37.49 15.30 1.15
CA ALA A 54 -36.49 14.30 1.50
C ALA A 54 -35.17 14.59 0.78
N GLU A 55 -34.07 14.53 1.52
CA GLU A 55 -32.72 14.53 0.96
C GLU A 55 -32.26 13.09 0.77
N ASN A 56 -31.83 12.76 -0.44
CA ASN A 56 -31.34 11.44 -0.79
C ASN A 56 -29.83 11.51 -0.98
N TYR A 57 -29.10 10.71 -0.21
CA TYR A 57 -27.68 10.50 -0.37
C TYR A 57 -27.44 9.09 -0.93
N PRO A 58 -26.57 8.96 -1.94
CA PRO A 58 -26.27 7.66 -2.52
C PRO A 58 -25.65 6.73 -1.47
N GLY A 59 -25.96 5.44 -1.59
CA GLY A 59 -25.24 4.40 -0.88
C GLY A 59 -23.79 4.28 -1.39
N GLY A 60 -22.93 3.73 -0.55
CA GLY A 60 -21.58 3.30 -0.90
C GLY A 60 -21.54 1.97 -1.66
N GLY A 61 -20.34 1.40 -1.80
CA GLY A 61 -20.13 0.12 -2.47
C GLY A 61 -20.10 -1.10 -1.55
N SER A 62 -20.24 -0.93 -0.22
CA SER A 62 -20.08 -2.01 0.78
C SER A 62 -18.77 -2.80 0.65
N MET A 63 -17.73 -2.19 0.07
CA MET A 63 -16.45 -2.85 -0.19
C MET A 63 -15.61 -2.97 1.09
N LYS A 64 -15.26 -4.21 1.46
CA LYS A 64 -14.48 -4.50 2.68
C LYS A 64 -12.96 -4.48 2.48
N ILE A 65 -12.51 -4.82 1.27
CA ILE A 65 -11.09 -4.90 0.88
C ILE A 65 -10.94 -4.47 -0.57
N LEU A 66 -9.78 -3.93 -0.93
CA LEU A 66 -9.41 -3.59 -2.30
C LEU A 66 -8.03 -4.21 -2.60
N PRO A 67 -7.97 -5.49 -2.99
CA PRO A 67 -6.71 -6.16 -3.26
C PRO A 67 -6.15 -5.75 -4.62
N LEU A 68 -4.86 -5.40 -4.65
CA LEU A 68 -4.10 -5.15 -5.87
C LEU A 68 -2.94 -6.15 -5.95
N ALA A 69 -2.95 -6.99 -6.99
CA ALA A 69 -1.89 -7.96 -7.26
C ALA A 69 -0.91 -7.39 -8.31
N VAL A 70 0.35 -7.27 -7.94
CA VAL A 70 1.40 -6.71 -8.81
C VAL A 70 2.56 -7.70 -8.98
N PRO A 71 3.04 -7.91 -10.21
CA PRO A 71 4.32 -8.58 -10.44
C PRO A 71 5.46 -7.80 -9.80
N GLN A 72 6.40 -8.51 -9.17
CA GLN A 72 7.60 -7.95 -8.58
C GLN A 72 8.83 -8.76 -8.98
N LEU A 73 9.91 -8.04 -9.28
CA LEU A 73 11.24 -8.55 -9.53
C LEU A 73 12.20 -7.95 -8.51
N SER A 74 12.98 -8.79 -7.83
CA SER A 74 14.11 -8.36 -6.99
C SER A 74 15.40 -9.01 -7.48
N ILE A 75 16.47 -8.22 -7.55
CA ILE A 75 17.81 -8.66 -7.94
C ILE A 75 18.76 -8.19 -6.84
N GLY A 76 19.47 -9.11 -6.20
CA GLY A 76 20.29 -8.78 -5.04
C GLY A 76 21.57 -9.59 -4.89
N GLY A 77 22.27 -9.28 -3.80
CA GLY A 77 23.49 -9.97 -3.39
C GLY A 77 24.78 -9.38 -3.94
N LEU A 78 24.71 -8.28 -4.70
CA LEU A 78 25.87 -7.46 -5.05
C LEU A 78 26.21 -6.55 -3.86
N TYR A 79 27.32 -6.84 -3.17
CA TYR A 79 27.79 -6.09 -1.98
C TYR A 79 26.70 -5.92 -0.88
N GLY A 80 25.87 -6.94 -0.68
CA GLY A 80 24.77 -6.89 0.30
C GLY A 80 23.61 -5.97 -0.10
N THR A 81 23.55 -5.56 -1.38
CA THR A 81 22.49 -4.69 -1.91
C THR A 81 21.49 -5.50 -2.74
N GLU A 82 20.22 -5.13 -2.65
CA GLU A 82 19.11 -5.60 -3.46
C GLU A 82 18.42 -4.42 -4.12
N VAL A 83 18.07 -4.58 -5.39
CA VAL A 83 17.20 -3.68 -6.14
C VAL A 83 15.90 -4.42 -6.42
N SER A 84 14.77 -3.75 -6.23
CA SER A 84 13.44 -4.29 -6.53
C SER A 84 12.69 -3.39 -7.49
N PHE A 85 11.84 -3.99 -8.32
CA PHE A 85 10.97 -3.32 -9.28
C PHE A 85 9.59 -3.98 -9.27
N ARG A 86 8.55 -3.17 -9.41
CA ARG A 86 7.16 -3.62 -9.62
C ARG A 86 6.49 -2.73 -10.65
N TYR A 87 5.70 -3.34 -11.51
CA TYR A 87 4.98 -2.63 -12.56
C TYR A 87 3.64 -3.30 -12.82
N PHE A 88 2.58 -2.52 -12.91
CA PHE A 88 1.25 -3.01 -13.20
C PHE A 88 0.44 -1.94 -13.92
N VAL A 89 -0.19 -2.31 -15.03
CA VAL A 89 -1.11 -1.45 -15.77
C VAL A 89 -2.36 -2.24 -16.10
N THR A 90 -3.52 -1.62 -15.91
CA THR A 90 -4.81 -2.17 -16.32
C THR A 90 -5.75 -1.04 -16.72
N ASP A 91 -6.65 -1.33 -17.64
CA ASP A 91 -7.79 -0.48 -17.95
C ASP A 91 -8.95 -0.89 -17.04
N LEU A 92 -9.59 0.07 -16.37
CA LEU A 92 -10.74 -0.15 -15.49
C LEU A 92 -12.07 0.29 -16.14
N GLY A 93 -12.06 0.59 -17.43
CA GLY A 93 -13.22 0.99 -18.21
C GLY A 93 -13.29 2.51 -18.43
N GLU A 94 -14.24 2.93 -19.26
CA GLU A 94 -14.35 4.31 -19.76
C GLU A 94 -14.56 5.34 -18.63
N ASP A 95 -15.24 4.95 -17.54
CA ASP A 95 -15.57 5.85 -16.42
C ASP A 95 -14.41 6.05 -15.42
N VAL A 96 -13.50 5.08 -15.31
CA VAL A 96 -12.40 5.09 -14.31
C VAL A 96 -11.04 5.35 -14.98
N GLY A 97 -10.88 4.89 -16.22
CA GLY A 97 -9.68 5.02 -17.02
C GLY A 97 -8.58 4.02 -16.65
N GLN A 98 -7.36 4.35 -17.08
CA GLN A 98 -6.19 3.50 -16.89
C GLN A 98 -5.62 3.64 -15.47
N MET A 99 -5.39 2.51 -14.82
CA MET A 99 -4.57 2.42 -13.61
C MET A 99 -3.14 2.04 -13.98
N ASN A 100 -2.17 2.84 -13.53
CA ASN A 100 -0.75 2.61 -13.75
C ASN A 100 0.02 2.69 -12.43
N LEU A 101 0.76 1.63 -12.13
CA LEU A 101 1.59 1.52 -10.95
C LEU A 101 3.01 1.17 -11.39
N PHE A 102 3.97 1.97 -10.93
CA PHE A 102 5.39 1.68 -11.07
C PHE A 102 6.09 1.95 -9.75
N GLY A 103 6.86 0.99 -9.28
CA GLY A 103 7.66 1.15 -8.08
C GLY A 103 9.01 0.51 -8.20
N TRP A 104 9.97 1.06 -7.48
CA TRP A 104 11.30 0.52 -7.36
C TRP A 104 11.83 0.74 -5.95
N GLY A 105 12.85 -0.02 -5.57
CA GLY A 105 13.50 0.19 -4.29
C GLY A 105 14.89 -0.38 -4.22
N LEU A 106 15.65 0.14 -3.26
CA LEU A 106 16.99 -0.28 -2.91
C LEU A 106 16.98 -0.70 -1.45
N ARG A 107 17.51 -1.89 -1.17
CA ARG A 107 17.73 -2.39 0.19
C ARG A 107 19.18 -2.76 0.34
N HIS A 108 19.80 -2.37 1.44
CA HIS A 108 21.20 -2.65 1.71
C HIS A 108 21.37 -3.26 3.10
N SER A 109 22.09 -4.38 3.17
CA SER A 109 22.44 -5.03 4.42
C SER A 109 23.43 -4.15 5.18
N VAL A 110 23.07 -3.79 6.41
CA VAL A 110 23.95 -3.11 7.36
C VAL A 110 24.72 -4.13 8.19
N SER A 111 24.11 -5.30 8.48
CA SER A 111 24.77 -6.35 9.25
C SER A 111 26.07 -6.86 8.64
N GLN A 112 26.31 -6.69 7.33
CA GLN A 112 27.58 -7.07 6.72
C GLN A 112 28.80 -6.30 7.25
N TYR A 113 28.58 -5.17 7.92
CA TYR A 113 29.63 -4.34 8.51
C TYR A 113 29.88 -4.63 10.00
N PHE A 114 29.11 -5.54 10.60
CA PHE A 114 29.18 -5.85 12.02
C PHE A 114 29.36 -7.35 12.24
N GLU A 115 30.17 -7.71 13.24
CA GLU A 115 30.34 -9.10 13.63
C GLU A 115 29.26 -9.51 14.66
N ASN A 116 28.80 -10.76 14.59
CA ASN A 116 27.98 -11.42 15.61
C ASN A 116 26.65 -10.75 15.98
N LEU A 117 25.98 -10.06 15.05
CA LEU A 117 24.63 -9.56 15.31
C LEU A 117 23.62 -10.74 15.42
N PRO A 118 22.77 -10.76 16.47
CA PRO A 118 21.77 -11.81 16.64
C PRO A 118 20.70 -11.79 15.53
N VAL A 119 20.51 -10.63 14.89
CA VAL A 119 19.57 -10.39 13.78
C VAL A 119 20.30 -9.78 12.60
N ASP A 120 19.76 -9.98 11.40
CA ASP A 120 20.25 -9.31 10.20
C ASP A 120 19.50 -7.99 10.03
N ILE A 121 20.20 -6.89 9.81
CA ILE A 121 19.67 -5.54 9.76
C ILE A 121 19.90 -4.99 8.36
N ALA A 122 18.89 -4.34 7.81
CA ALA A 122 18.95 -3.67 6.53
C ALA A 122 18.28 -2.30 6.59
N VAL A 123 18.79 -1.38 5.78
CA VAL A 123 18.11 -0.12 5.46
C VAL A 123 17.61 -0.17 4.04
N GLY A 124 16.53 0.54 3.75
CA GLY A 124 15.96 0.58 2.41
C GLY A 124 15.34 1.92 2.06
N TYR A 125 15.28 2.19 0.77
CA TYR A 125 14.55 3.29 0.18
C TYR A 125 13.68 2.76 -0.95
N TYR A 126 12.42 3.13 -0.97
CA TYR A 126 11.44 2.69 -1.95
C TYR A 126 10.68 3.89 -2.50
N ASN A 127 10.39 3.85 -3.78
CA ASN A 127 9.54 4.79 -4.48
C ASN A 127 8.39 4.03 -5.15
N LEU A 128 7.19 4.59 -5.06
CA LEU A 128 6.00 4.07 -5.73
C LEU A 128 5.24 5.24 -6.36
N SER A 129 5.04 5.16 -7.66
CA SER A 129 4.16 6.02 -8.43
C SER A 129 2.87 5.27 -8.74
N TYR A 130 1.74 5.92 -8.50
CA TYR A 130 0.40 5.41 -8.75
C TYR A 130 -0.43 6.47 -9.47
N LYS A 131 -0.99 6.12 -10.62
CA LYS A 131 -1.89 6.96 -11.40
C LYS A 131 -3.19 6.21 -11.66
N LEU A 132 -4.33 6.89 -11.52
CA LEU A 132 -5.65 6.34 -11.83
C LEU A 132 -6.44 7.36 -12.64
N GLY A 133 -6.59 7.10 -13.93
CA GLY A 133 -7.19 8.02 -14.89
C GLY A 133 -6.56 9.41 -14.80
N ASP A 134 -7.39 10.43 -14.92
CA ASP A 134 -7.01 11.83 -14.70
C ASP A 134 -7.31 12.30 -13.26
N TYR A 135 -7.76 11.40 -12.39
CA TYR A 135 -8.30 11.74 -11.07
C TYR A 135 -7.27 11.69 -9.94
N VAL A 136 -6.31 10.76 -10.02
CA VAL A 136 -5.34 10.52 -8.94
C VAL A 136 -3.92 10.44 -9.51
N ASP A 137 -3.03 11.30 -9.02
CA ASP A 137 -1.58 11.16 -9.14
C ASP A 137 -0.97 11.10 -7.75
N SER A 138 -0.36 9.96 -7.41
CA SER A 138 0.27 9.73 -6.11
C SER A 138 1.71 9.26 -6.25
N ARG A 139 2.57 9.85 -5.43
CA ARG A 139 3.96 9.43 -5.25
C ARG A 139 4.24 9.19 -3.78
N LEU A 140 4.64 7.98 -3.47
CA LEU A 140 5.05 7.55 -2.15
C LEU A 140 6.55 7.27 -2.15
N ASN A 141 7.25 7.85 -1.18
CA ASN A 141 8.63 7.54 -0.87
C ASN A 141 8.68 6.96 0.54
N LEU A 142 9.44 5.88 0.72
CA LEU A 142 9.53 5.18 1.99
C LEU A 142 10.99 4.86 2.29
N ILE A 143 11.49 5.35 3.42
CA ILE A 143 12.76 4.92 4.00
C ILE A 143 12.45 3.91 5.09
N THR A 144 13.16 2.79 5.15
CA THR A 144 12.94 1.75 6.16
C THR A 144 14.21 1.33 6.85
N THR A 145 14.09 0.95 8.12
CA THR A 145 15.07 0.11 8.83
C THR A 145 14.37 -1.17 9.25
N GLN A 146 14.91 -2.32 8.85
CA GLN A 146 14.32 -3.63 9.08
C GLN A 146 15.34 -4.56 9.73
N ALA A 147 14.85 -5.48 10.56
CA ALA A 147 15.61 -6.56 11.16
C ALA A 147 14.93 -7.90 10.85
N ASP A 148 15.73 -8.90 10.55
CA ASP A 148 15.32 -10.24 10.17
C ASP A 148 15.96 -11.28 11.11
N TYR A 149 15.19 -12.28 11.52
CA TYR A 149 15.64 -13.44 12.31
C TYR A 149 15.19 -14.73 11.62
N SER A 150 16.15 -15.57 11.25
CA SER A 150 15.90 -16.79 10.46
C SER A 150 15.93 -18.04 11.36
N VAL A 151 14.89 -18.88 11.28
CA VAL A 151 14.78 -20.16 11.98
C VAL A 151 14.30 -21.24 11.01
N GLY A 152 15.21 -22.13 10.60
CA GLY A 152 14.91 -23.19 9.64
C GLY A 152 14.45 -22.61 8.29
N ILE A 153 13.22 -22.93 7.89
CA ILE A 153 12.61 -22.44 6.65
C ILE A 153 11.89 -21.09 6.80
N LEU A 154 11.77 -20.57 8.03
CA LEU A 154 11.06 -19.33 8.34
C LEU A 154 12.02 -18.18 8.57
N ASP A 155 11.69 -17.02 8.03
CA ASP A 155 12.30 -15.74 8.40
C ASP A 155 11.23 -14.83 8.99
N PHE A 156 11.43 -14.39 10.22
CA PHE A 156 10.62 -13.35 10.84
C PHE A 156 11.30 -12.02 10.60
N TYR A 157 10.56 -11.02 10.13
CA TYR A 157 11.11 -9.69 9.92
C TYR A 157 10.19 -8.62 10.49
N GLY A 158 10.80 -7.54 10.93
CA GLY A 158 10.09 -6.37 11.42
C GLY A 158 10.90 -5.11 11.25
N GLY A 159 10.26 -3.95 11.34
CA GLY A 159 10.96 -2.70 11.11
C GLY A 159 10.12 -1.46 11.29
N LEU A 160 10.80 -0.34 11.09
CA LEU A 160 10.22 0.99 11.09
C LEU A 160 10.44 1.64 9.72
N GLY A 161 9.50 2.48 9.33
CA GLY A 161 9.55 3.23 8.09
C GLY A 161 9.14 4.68 8.28
N PHE A 162 9.73 5.55 7.47
CA PHE A 162 9.36 6.94 7.31
C PHE A 162 8.84 7.16 5.89
N GLU A 163 7.57 7.50 5.78
CA GLU A 163 6.78 7.63 4.56
C GLU A 163 6.54 9.10 4.25
N MET A 164 6.88 9.48 3.02
CA MET A 164 6.58 10.78 2.45
C MET A 164 5.65 10.54 1.27
N ASN A 165 4.39 10.94 1.41
CA ASN A 165 3.37 10.76 0.39
C ASN A 165 2.93 12.13 -0.12
N LYS A 166 2.93 12.29 -1.45
CA LYS A 166 2.25 13.38 -2.14
C LYS A 166 1.14 12.73 -2.97
N MET A 167 -0.11 13.09 -2.68
CA MET A 167 -1.28 12.63 -3.42
C MET A 167 -2.06 13.86 -3.86
N ASP A 168 -2.16 14.05 -5.16
CA ASP A 168 -2.96 15.08 -5.79
C ASP A 168 -4.23 14.38 -6.32
N ILE A 169 -5.41 14.80 -5.82
CA ILE A 169 -6.72 14.34 -6.29
C ILE A 169 -7.35 15.52 -7.02
N GLU A 170 -7.66 15.34 -8.30
CA GLU A 170 -8.32 16.33 -9.13
C GLU A 170 -9.77 15.90 -9.40
N TYR A 171 -10.72 16.78 -9.06
CA TYR A 171 -12.14 16.62 -9.37
C TYR A 171 -12.70 17.94 -9.89
N THR A 172 -13.53 17.86 -10.92
CA THR A 172 -14.26 19.01 -11.48
C THR A 172 -15.74 18.88 -11.12
N PRO A 173 -16.25 19.65 -10.13
CA PRO A 173 -17.68 19.71 -9.87
C PRO A 173 -18.40 20.36 -11.06
N ASN A 174 -19.48 19.72 -11.52
CA ASN A 174 -20.25 20.09 -12.72
C ASN A 174 -20.87 21.51 -12.71
N GLU A 175 -20.70 22.31 -11.66
CA GLU A 175 -21.33 23.63 -11.55
C GLU A 175 -20.35 24.82 -11.45
N GLU A 176 -19.03 24.61 -11.24
CA GLU A 176 -18.08 25.75 -11.12
C GLU A 176 -16.77 25.63 -11.94
N ASN A 177 -16.56 24.55 -12.70
CA ASN A 177 -15.42 24.40 -13.63
C ASN A 177 -14.02 24.69 -13.02
N THR A 178 -13.91 24.67 -11.70
CA THR A 178 -12.68 25.00 -10.97
C THR A 178 -12.19 23.71 -10.29
N PRO A 179 -11.01 23.18 -10.66
CA PRO A 179 -10.48 21.97 -10.04
C PRO A 179 -10.19 22.23 -8.57
N VAL A 180 -10.72 21.37 -7.69
CA VAL A 180 -10.42 21.41 -6.26
C VAL A 180 -9.30 20.42 -5.96
N THR A 181 -8.14 20.91 -5.53
CA THR A 181 -7.01 20.08 -5.10
C THR A 181 -7.05 19.87 -3.59
N HIS A 182 -7.20 18.63 -3.12
CA HIS A 182 -7.04 18.27 -1.71
C HIS A 182 -5.67 17.65 -1.45
N ASN A 183 -4.83 18.35 -0.68
CA ASN A 183 -3.56 17.83 -0.19
C ASN A 183 -3.79 16.98 1.06
N TYR A 184 -3.50 15.69 0.99
CA TYR A 184 -3.54 14.79 2.15
C TYR A 184 -2.17 14.70 2.83
N GLU A 185 -2.07 15.18 4.08
CA GLU A 185 -0.88 15.02 4.91
C GLU A 185 -1.10 13.90 5.94
N ASN A 186 -0.24 12.87 5.94
CA ASN A 186 -0.38 11.67 6.77
C ASN A 186 0.73 11.56 7.82
N LYS A 187 0.49 10.78 8.89
CA LYS A 187 1.56 10.42 9.83
C LYS A 187 2.64 9.64 9.06
N PRO A 188 3.89 10.11 9.05
CA PRO A 188 4.92 9.51 8.20
C PRO A 188 5.44 8.18 8.76
N PHE A 189 5.05 7.76 9.96
CA PHE A 189 5.60 6.56 10.57
C PHE A 189 4.84 5.29 10.16
N ARG A 190 5.60 4.27 9.77
CA ARG A 190 5.14 2.94 9.42
C ARG A 190 5.83 1.90 10.28
N PHE A 191 5.08 1.00 10.90
CA PHE A 191 5.62 -0.20 11.53
C PHE A 191 5.37 -1.40 10.62
N ILE A 192 6.36 -2.27 10.49
CA ILE A 192 6.34 -3.43 9.59
C ILE A 192 6.56 -4.68 10.44
N ALA A 193 5.73 -5.70 10.24
CA ALA A 193 5.96 -7.04 10.78
C ALA A 193 5.52 -8.08 9.76
N GLY A 194 6.34 -9.09 9.53
CA GLY A 194 6.05 -10.12 8.55
C GLY A 194 6.84 -11.40 8.76
N VAL A 195 6.49 -12.37 7.93
CA VAL A 195 7.12 -13.68 7.87
C VAL A 195 7.37 -14.07 6.42
N ASN A 196 8.48 -14.71 6.15
CA ASN A 196 8.82 -15.32 4.89
C ASN A 196 9.09 -16.81 5.08
N LEU A 197 8.49 -17.64 4.23
CA LEU A 197 8.61 -19.09 4.20
C LEU A 197 9.43 -19.47 2.96
N ASN A 198 10.61 -20.03 3.17
CA ASN A 198 11.56 -20.44 2.13
C ASN A 198 11.46 -21.94 1.87
N LEU A 199 10.76 -22.33 0.81
CA LEU A 199 10.59 -23.72 0.36
C LEU A 199 11.52 -23.99 -0.84
N GLY A 200 12.82 -23.87 -0.60
CA GLY A 200 13.83 -23.97 -1.66
C GLY A 200 13.72 -22.82 -2.66
N VAL A 201 13.38 -23.14 -3.92
CA VAL A 201 13.16 -22.13 -4.96
C VAL A 201 11.84 -21.39 -4.78
N PHE A 202 10.88 -21.96 -4.08
CA PHE A 202 9.58 -21.33 -3.88
C PHE A 202 9.58 -20.52 -2.58
N LYS A 203 9.05 -19.30 -2.64
CA LYS A 203 8.98 -18.40 -1.49
C LYS A 203 7.57 -17.87 -1.32
N LEU A 204 7.10 -17.82 -0.07
CA LEU A 204 5.87 -17.11 0.30
C LEU A 204 6.19 -16.12 1.40
N HIS A 205 5.64 -14.92 1.34
CA HIS A 205 5.74 -13.96 2.43
C HIS A 205 4.39 -13.32 2.72
N GLY A 206 4.22 -12.89 3.95
CA GLY A 206 3.10 -12.05 4.36
C GLY A 206 3.56 -11.03 5.37
N ASP A 207 3.08 -9.80 5.24
CA ASP A 207 3.40 -8.70 6.14
C ASP A 207 2.20 -7.80 6.40
N TYR A 208 2.25 -7.20 7.59
CA TYR A 208 1.37 -6.15 8.00
C TYR A 208 2.15 -4.86 8.19
N ASN A 209 1.66 -3.80 7.56
CA ASN A 209 2.21 -2.45 7.65
C ASN A 209 1.21 -1.57 8.39
N LEU A 210 1.53 -1.22 9.62
CA LEU A 210 0.74 -0.31 10.44
C LEU A 210 1.18 1.14 10.17
N SER A 211 0.29 1.95 9.59
CA SER A 211 0.50 3.38 9.34
C SER A 211 -0.85 4.13 9.38
N SER A 212 -0.93 5.37 8.90
CA SER A 212 -2.23 6.05 8.66
C SER A 212 -3.19 5.16 7.85
N SER A 213 -2.67 4.57 6.76
CA SER A 213 -3.36 3.61 5.90
C SER A 213 -2.74 2.23 6.10
N SER A 214 -3.29 1.46 7.04
CA SER A 214 -2.81 0.11 7.33
C SER A 214 -2.98 -0.80 6.12
N VAL A 215 -1.96 -1.61 5.85
CA VAL A 215 -1.89 -2.46 4.67
C VAL A 215 -1.48 -3.87 5.05
N PHE A 216 -2.15 -4.85 4.46
CA PHE A 216 -1.74 -6.25 4.50
C PHE A 216 -1.24 -6.68 3.12
N SER A 217 -0.12 -7.41 3.09
CA SER A 217 0.47 -7.93 1.87
C SER A 217 0.67 -9.44 1.96
N LEU A 218 0.47 -10.12 0.84
CA LEU A 218 0.82 -11.52 0.62
C LEU A 218 1.56 -11.63 -0.70
N GLY A 219 2.72 -12.26 -0.70
CA GLY A 219 3.47 -12.50 -1.92
C GLY A 219 3.94 -13.94 -2.05
N MET A 220 4.05 -14.37 -3.30
CA MET A 220 4.55 -15.69 -3.65
C MET A 220 5.42 -15.60 -4.92
N GLY A 221 6.45 -16.42 -5.02
CA GLY A 221 7.31 -16.39 -6.20
C GLY A 221 8.44 -17.39 -6.17
N LEU A 222 9.29 -17.28 -7.18
CA LEU A 222 10.48 -18.09 -7.37
C LEU A 222 11.72 -17.26 -6.99
N GLY A 223 12.52 -17.78 -6.06
CA GLY A 223 13.78 -17.21 -5.61
C GLY A 223 14.96 -18.13 -5.93
N PHE A 224 15.96 -17.60 -6.62
CA PHE A 224 17.21 -18.28 -6.96
C PHE A 224 18.38 -17.63 -6.24
N GLY A 225 19.40 -18.43 -5.89
CA GLY A 225 20.60 -17.96 -5.18
C GLY A 225 20.65 -18.43 -3.73
N THR A 226 21.85 -18.45 -3.15
CA THR A 226 22.06 -18.93 -1.78
C THR A 226 21.80 -17.84 -0.75
N LYS A 227 20.84 -18.07 0.15
CA LYS A 227 20.75 -17.34 1.42
C LYS A 227 21.84 -17.88 2.35
N LYS A 228 22.53 -17.01 3.09
CA LYS A 228 23.49 -17.45 4.12
C LYS A 228 22.65 -18.13 5.22
N VAL A 229 22.76 -19.44 5.36
CA VAL A 229 22.31 -20.11 6.58
C VAL A 229 23.31 -19.67 7.65
N LYS A 230 22.84 -19.08 8.76
CA LYS A 230 23.67 -18.90 9.95
C LYS A 230 23.90 -20.30 10.50
N ASP A 231 25.14 -20.78 10.43
CA ASP A 231 25.60 -21.99 11.11
C ASP A 231 25.64 -21.76 12.64
#